data_AF-A0A7H1BAN3-F1
#
_entry.id   AF-A0A7H1BAN3-F1
#
_cell.length_a   1.000
_cell.length_b   1.000
_cell.length_c   1.000
_cell.angle_alpha   90.00
_cell.angle_beta   90.00
_cell.angle_gamma   90.00
#
_symmetry.space_group_name_H-M   'P 1'
#
loop_
_entity.id
_entity.type
_entity.pdbx_description
1 polymer ?
#
loop_
_entity_poly.entity_id
_entity_poly.type
_entity_poly.pdbx_seq_one_letter_code
_entity_poly.pdbx_strand_id
1 'polypeptide(L)'
;MNLHSEMLYGCAAVVVVVGVRVLAAIAVLGDRDTQETRDTGETSPPQALLRAWRRPLPWAAALLVAVMVAFGIAQLAAPGVIDALGRQPHGDWWRAGTALLVQSSGWFQLLFNLAALVTVAPVAERHFGPVRTLMIFALSGVTAQAVSMSGWSPTGGGDSVAICGLVGALATWYALRGTDLLLRRTAPLVPLAGLVLCLLTNNHGVGLLMGSLLGAGLALPARRPLAA
;
A
#
# COMPACT_ATOMS: atom_id res chain seq x y z
N MET A 1 29.39 -2.29 1.83
CA MET A 1 28.07 -1.61 1.93
C MET A 1 28.15 -0.64 3.09
N ASN A 2 27.41 0.48 3.07
CA ASN A 2 27.37 1.40 4.21
C ASN A 2 26.12 1.14 5.07
N LEU A 3 26.17 1.49 6.36
CA LEU A 3 25.08 1.25 7.33
C LEU A 3 23.72 1.79 6.83
N HIS A 4 23.73 2.94 6.16
CA HIS A 4 22.52 3.53 5.56
C HIS A 4 21.85 2.59 4.55
N SER A 5 22.62 2.02 3.61
CA SER A 5 22.08 1.10 2.61
C SER A 5 21.59 -0.20 3.24
N GLU A 6 22.32 -0.72 4.24
CA GLU A 6 21.92 -1.92 4.99
C GLU A 6 20.58 -1.72 5.71
N MET A 7 20.38 -0.55 6.34
CA MET A 7 19.12 -0.21 6.99
C MET A 7 17.96 -0.08 5.97
N LEU A 8 18.21 0.54 4.81
CA LEU A 8 17.21 0.63 3.73
C LEU A 8 16.76 -0.75 3.24
N TYR A 9 17.72 -1.62 2.88
CA TYR A 9 17.41 -2.96 2.40
C TYR A 9 16.80 -3.83 3.49
N GLY A 10 17.24 -3.69 4.74
CA GLY A 10 16.65 -4.36 5.89
C GLY A 10 15.18 -3.97 6.10
N CYS A 11 14.85 -2.67 6.03
CA CYS A 11 13.48 -2.20 6.12
C CYS A 11 12.62 -2.73 4.96
N ALA A 12 13.13 -2.68 3.73
CA ALA A 12 12.43 -3.21 2.56
C ALA A 12 12.15 -4.73 2.71
N ALA A 13 13.14 -5.51 3.14
CA ALA A 13 12.98 -6.94 3.38
C ALA A 13 11.92 -7.23 4.44
N VAL A 14 11.92 -6.49 5.56
CA VAL A 14 10.89 -6.62 6.61
C VAL A 14 9.50 -6.34 6.05
N VAL A 15 9.33 -5.23 5.33
CA VAL A 15 8.04 -4.83 4.76
C VAL A 15 7.53 -5.88 3.77
N VAL A 16 8.40 -6.42 2.90
CA VAL A 16 8.02 -7.45 1.93
C VAL A 16 7.68 -8.76 2.62
N VAL A 17 8.57 -9.29 3.47
CA VAL A 17 8.39 -10.61 4.10
C VAL A 17 7.18 -10.63 5.03
N VAL A 18 7.07 -9.63 5.91
CA VAL A 18 5.94 -9.54 6.85
C VAL A 18 4.67 -9.15 6.10
N GLY A 19 4.75 -8.20 5.16
CA GLY A 19 3.61 -7.75 4.36
C GLY A 19 2.97 -8.86 3.54
N VAL A 20 3.76 -9.69 2.85
CA VAL A 20 3.25 -10.85 2.09
C VAL A 20 2.54 -11.85 3.00
N ARG A 21 3.09 -12.12 4.18
CA ARG A 21 2.44 -13.03 5.15
C ARG A 21 1.12 -12.46 5.67
N VAL A 22 1.07 -11.15 5.97
CA VAL A 22 -0.17 -10.46 6.35
C VAL A 22 -1.20 -10.51 5.23
N LEU A 23 -0.81 -10.20 4.00
CA LEU A 23 -1.69 -10.23 2.82
C LEU A 23 -2.28 -11.63 2.61
N ALA A 24 -1.44 -12.66 2.67
CA ALA A 24 -1.86 -14.05 2.60
C ALA A 24 -2.89 -14.40 3.69
N ALA A 25 -2.60 -14.05 4.94
CA ALA A 25 -3.49 -14.33 6.06
C ALA A 25 -4.84 -13.62 5.91
N ILE A 26 -4.85 -12.34 5.54
CA ILE A 26 -6.09 -11.57 5.33
C ILE A 26 -6.87 -12.11 4.12
N ALA A 27 -6.18 -12.48 3.03
CA ALA A 27 -6.85 -13.05 1.85
C ALA A 27 -7.53 -14.38 2.19
N VAL A 28 -6.87 -15.25 2.96
CA VAL A 28 -7.47 -16.52 3.43
C VAL A 28 -8.65 -16.27 4.37
N LEU A 29 -8.56 -15.27 5.28
CA LEU A 29 -9.67 -14.90 6.15
C LEU A 29 -10.89 -14.44 5.33
N GLY A 30 -10.71 -13.55 4.36
CA GLY A 30 -11.80 -13.06 3.50
C GLY A 30 -12.41 -14.14 2.59
N ASP A 31 -11.60 -15.12 2.15
CA ASP A 31 -12.09 -16.24 1.35
C ASP A 31 -12.96 -17.20 2.18
N ARG A 32 -12.59 -17.45 3.45
CA ARG A 32 -13.40 -18.27 4.38
C ARG A 32 -14.77 -17.67 4.64
N ASP A 33 -14.85 -16.36 4.91
CA ASP A 33 -16.13 -15.65 5.12
C ASP A 33 -17.04 -15.76 3.88
N THR A 34 -16.45 -15.88 2.69
CA THR A 34 -17.19 -16.06 1.43
C THR A 34 -17.61 -17.52 1.21
N GLN A 35 -16.82 -18.48 1.71
CA GLN A 35 -16.94 -19.90 1.40
C GLN A 35 -17.69 -20.73 2.46
N GLU A 36 -18.12 -20.14 3.58
CA GLU A 36 -19.02 -20.78 4.57
C GLU A 36 -20.33 -21.35 3.95
N THR A 37 -20.61 -21.06 2.67
CA THR A 37 -21.73 -21.60 1.88
C THR A 37 -21.38 -22.68 0.84
N ARG A 38 -20.09 -23.01 0.57
CA ARG A 38 -19.70 -24.04 -0.44
C ARG A 38 -18.35 -24.72 -0.15
N ASP A 39 -18.40 -26.00 0.24
CA ASP A 39 -17.35 -27.03 0.26
C ASP A 39 -15.98 -26.69 0.92
N THR A 40 -15.55 -27.52 1.88
CA THR A 40 -14.53 -27.24 2.90
C THR A 40 -13.08 -27.56 2.46
N GLY A 41 -12.69 -27.14 1.28
CA GLY A 41 -11.30 -27.26 0.83
C GLY A 41 -10.38 -26.24 1.51
N GLU A 42 -9.26 -26.66 2.09
CA GLU A 42 -8.25 -25.75 2.64
C GLU A 42 -7.62 -24.91 1.51
N THR A 43 -7.80 -23.59 1.58
CA THR A 43 -7.37 -22.66 0.53
C THR A 43 -5.93 -22.24 0.74
N SER A 44 -5.06 -22.52 -0.23
CA SER A 44 -3.66 -22.10 -0.14
C SER A 44 -3.51 -20.58 -0.32
N PRO A 45 -2.50 -19.95 0.31
CA PRO A 45 -2.23 -18.51 0.17
C PRO A 45 -2.23 -17.95 -1.26
N PRO A 46 -1.53 -18.56 -2.25
CA PRO A 46 -1.54 -18.03 -3.61
C PRO A 46 -2.93 -18.11 -4.26
N GLN A 47 -3.69 -19.16 -3.96
CA GLN A 47 -5.07 -19.27 -4.43
C GLN A 47 -5.95 -18.18 -3.83
N ALA A 48 -5.81 -17.89 -2.53
CA ALA A 48 -6.56 -16.83 -1.87
C ALA A 48 -6.27 -15.43 -2.48
N LEU A 49 -5.00 -15.14 -2.79
CA LEU A 49 -4.62 -13.90 -3.48
C LEU A 49 -5.24 -13.80 -4.88
N LEU A 50 -5.22 -14.88 -5.66
CA LEU A 50 -5.89 -14.94 -6.97
C LEU A 50 -7.41 -14.80 -6.84
N ARG A 51 -8.00 -15.38 -5.79
CA ARG A 51 -9.44 -15.30 -5.51
C ARG A 51 -9.88 -13.90 -5.10
N ALA A 52 -8.98 -13.06 -4.56
CA ALA A 52 -9.29 -11.66 -4.24
C ALA A 52 -9.81 -10.88 -5.47
N TRP A 53 -9.43 -11.29 -6.69
CA TRP A 53 -9.92 -10.73 -7.96
C TRP A 53 -11.25 -11.31 -8.48
N ARG A 54 -11.82 -12.33 -7.85
CA ARG A 54 -13.05 -13.00 -8.32
C ARG A 54 -14.30 -12.13 -8.18
N ARG A 55 -15.44 -12.62 -8.67
CA ARG A 55 -16.71 -11.88 -8.68
C ARG A 55 -17.28 -11.72 -7.25
N PRO A 56 -17.85 -10.54 -6.91
CA PRO A 56 -17.87 -9.32 -7.72
C PRO A 56 -16.47 -8.72 -7.84
N LEU A 57 -16.10 -8.22 -9.02
CA LEU A 57 -14.76 -7.66 -9.29
C LEU A 57 -14.46 -6.52 -8.29
N PRO A 58 -13.27 -6.49 -7.65
CA PRO A 58 -12.89 -5.40 -6.77
C PRO A 58 -12.63 -4.15 -7.63
N TRP A 59 -13.63 -3.27 -7.74
CA TRP A 59 -13.65 -2.21 -8.73
C TRP A 59 -12.67 -1.09 -8.39
N ALA A 60 -12.40 -0.83 -7.11
CA ALA A 60 -11.44 0.18 -6.71
C ALA A 60 -10.01 -0.26 -7.04
N ALA A 61 -9.67 -1.53 -6.78
CA ALA A 61 -8.41 -2.14 -7.18
C ALA A 61 -8.26 -2.16 -8.71
N ALA A 62 -9.32 -2.56 -9.43
CA ALA A 62 -9.33 -2.53 -10.89
C ALA A 62 -9.13 -1.11 -11.44
N LEU A 63 -9.77 -0.11 -10.83
CA LEU A 63 -9.61 1.29 -11.19
C LEU A 63 -8.17 1.77 -10.97
N LEU A 64 -7.58 1.51 -9.79
CA LEU A 64 -6.20 1.89 -9.49
C LEU A 64 -5.23 1.28 -10.52
N VAL A 65 -5.37 -0.02 -10.80
CA VAL A 65 -4.54 -0.71 -11.79
C VAL A 65 -4.75 -0.13 -13.19
N ALA A 66 -5.99 0.08 -13.62
CA ALA A 66 -6.29 0.62 -14.94
C ALA A 66 -5.71 2.03 -15.13
N VAL A 67 -5.81 2.90 -14.11
CA VAL A 67 -5.22 4.23 -14.12
C VAL A 67 -3.70 4.15 -14.23
N MET A 68 -3.03 3.31 -13.43
CA MET A 68 -1.57 3.19 -13.47
C MET A 68 -1.07 2.58 -14.79
N VAL A 69 -1.81 1.65 -15.38
CA VAL A 69 -1.53 1.12 -16.73
C VAL A 69 -1.69 2.22 -17.78
N ALA A 70 -2.77 3.01 -17.72
CA ALA A 70 -3.02 4.08 -18.68
C ALA A 70 -1.91 5.15 -18.64
N PHE A 71 -1.52 5.61 -17.45
CA PHE A 71 -0.39 6.54 -17.32
C PHE A 71 0.95 5.89 -17.62
N GLY A 72 1.12 4.59 -17.33
CA GLY A 72 2.27 3.81 -17.79
C GLY A 72 2.42 3.91 -19.30
N ILE A 73 1.36 3.58 -20.05
CA ILE A 73 1.30 3.68 -21.52
C ILE A 73 1.51 5.12 -22.00
N ALA A 74 0.98 6.12 -21.30
CA ALA A 74 1.19 7.53 -21.66
C ALA A 74 2.67 7.94 -21.57
N GLN A 75 3.40 7.50 -20.53
CA GLN A 75 4.85 7.73 -20.40
C GLN A 75 5.64 7.00 -21.51
N LEU A 76 5.10 5.86 -21.94
CA LEU A 76 5.31 5.11 -23.19
C LEU A 76 5.57 5.97 -24.41
N ALA A 77 4.47 6.61 -24.78
CA ALA A 77 4.32 7.39 -25.98
C ALA A 77 4.90 8.80 -25.83
N ALA A 78 4.86 9.36 -24.63
CA ALA A 78 5.27 10.73 -24.31
C ALA A 78 6.03 10.78 -22.98
N PRO A 79 7.37 10.61 -22.99
CA PRO A 79 8.18 10.65 -21.78
C PRO A 79 8.04 11.93 -20.96
N GLY A 80 7.74 13.07 -21.61
CA GLY A 80 7.51 14.36 -20.95
C GLY A 80 6.34 14.40 -19.95
N VAL A 81 5.47 13.37 -19.95
CA VAL A 81 4.43 13.18 -18.93
C VAL A 81 5.04 13.10 -17.51
N ILE A 82 6.24 12.52 -17.38
CA ILE A 82 6.93 12.40 -16.09
C ILE A 82 7.26 13.79 -15.53
N ASP A 83 7.81 14.67 -16.36
CA ASP A 83 8.13 16.04 -15.94
C ASP A 83 6.87 16.88 -15.68
N ALA A 84 5.83 16.67 -16.49
CA ALA A 84 4.57 17.38 -16.35
C ALA A 84 3.86 17.06 -15.02
N LEU A 85 3.92 15.81 -14.54
CA LEU A 85 3.13 15.34 -13.40
C LEU A 85 3.93 15.03 -12.14
N GLY A 86 5.23 14.74 -12.27
CA GLY A 86 6.11 14.37 -11.17
C GLY A 86 6.37 15.51 -10.19
N ARG A 87 6.91 15.19 -9.02
CA ARG A 87 7.43 16.20 -8.09
C ARG A 87 8.58 16.95 -8.74
N GLN A 88 8.65 18.24 -8.45
CA GLN A 88 9.76 19.11 -8.84
C GLN A 88 10.14 20.00 -7.64
N PRO A 89 11.41 20.42 -7.53
CA PRO A 89 11.83 21.41 -6.55
C PRO A 89 11.00 22.69 -6.71
N HIS A 90 10.41 23.18 -5.62
CA HIS A 90 9.52 24.35 -5.62
C HIS A 90 8.30 24.25 -6.55
N GLY A 91 7.92 23.02 -6.94
CA GLY A 91 6.75 22.78 -7.79
C GLY A 91 5.43 23.02 -7.07
N ASP A 92 4.38 23.23 -7.85
CA ASP A 92 3.02 23.47 -7.33
C ASP A 92 2.49 22.32 -6.46
N TRP A 93 1.67 22.66 -5.47
CA TRP A 93 1.13 21.72 -4.47
C TRP A 93 0.37 20.52 -5.07
N TRP A 94 -0.27 20.68 -6.24
CA TRP A 94 -1.02 19.61 -6.90
C TRP A 94 -0.11 18.45 -7.37
N ARG A 95 1.20 18.71 -7.50
CA ARG A 95 2.20 17.69 -7.84
C ARG A 95 2.29 16.59 -6.79
N ALA A 96 1.90 16.85 -5.55
CA ALA A 96 1.80 15.81 -4.53
C ALA A 96 0.80 14.71 -4.90
N GLY A 97 -0.28 15.08 -5.60
CA GLY A 97 -1.27 14.12 -6.11
C GLY A 97 -0.84 13.49 -7.44
N THR A 98 -0.47 14.32 -8.42
CA THR A 98 -0.16 13.82 -9.76
C THR A 98 1.11 12.99 -9.83
N ALA A 99 2.05 13.18 -8.92
CA ALA A 99 3.27 12.37 -8.85
C ALA A 99 2.99 10.89 -8.53
N LEU A 100 1.79 10.55 -8.04
CA LEU A 100 1.37 9.15 -7.89
C LEU A 100 1.08 8.48 -9.24
N LEU A 101 0.82 9.25 -10.29
CA LEU A 101 0.40 8.74 -11.61
C LEU A 101 1.60 8.38 -12.51
N VAL A 102 2.81 8.79 -12.13
CA VAL A 102 4.02 8.61 -12.96
C VAL A 102 5.06 7.74 -12.25
N GLN A 103 5.93 7.10 -13.04
CA GLN A 103 6.98 6.19 -12.59
C GLN A 103 8.32 6.73 -13.09
N SER A 104 8.97 7.58 -12.28
CA SER A 104 10.14 8.35 -12.72
C SER A 104 11.43 7.55 -12.85
N SER A 105 11.51 6.36 -12.26
CA SER A 105 12.68 5.46 -12.27
C SER A 105 12.62 4.41 -13.38
N GLY A 106 11.75 4.60 -14.36
CA GLY A 106 11.66 3.79 -15.57
C GLY A 106 10.86 2.49 -15.43
N TRP A 107 11.01 1.62 -16.42
CA TRP A 107 10.18 0.45 -16.64
C TRP A 107 10.18 -0.58 -15.51
N PHE A 108 11.32 -0.74 -14.83
CA PHE A 108 11.41 -1.68 -13.71
C PHE A 108 10.55 -1.23 -12.53
N GLN A 109 10.52 0.08 -12.24
CA GLN A 109 9.61 0.64 -11.24
C GLN A 109 8.15 0.42 -11.64
N LEU A 110 7.79 0.69 -12.90
CA LEU A 110 6.43 0.48 -13.40
C LEU A 110 5.99 -0.98 -13.21
N LEU A 111 6.81 -1.95 -13.64
CA LEU A 111 6.48 -3.36 -13.52
C LEU A 111 6.36 -3.80 -12.05
N PHE A 112 7.30 -3.39 -11.22
CA PHE A 112 7.30 -3.72 -9.79
C PHE A 112 6.08 -3.13 -9.07
N ASN A 113 5.75 -1.86 -9.33
CA ASN A 113 4.62 -1.19 -8.71
C ASN A 113 3.29 -1.77 -9.20
N LEU A 114 3.15 -2.08 -10.49
CA LEU A 114 1.97 -2.79 -11.00
C LEU A 114 1.82 -4.15 -10.34
N ALA A 115 2.89 -4.95 -10.25
CA ALA A 115 2.87 -6.27 -9.60
C ALA A 115 2.48 -6.17 -8.11
N ALA A 116 3.00 -5.17 -7.40
CA ALA A 116 2.64 -4.91 -6.02
C ALA A 116 1.18 -4.46 -5.89
N LEU A 117 0.72 -3.54 -6.76
CA LEU A 117 -0.64 -3.00 -6.73
C LEU A 117 -1.67 -4.09 -7.03
N VAL A 118 -1.46 -4.94 -8.04
CA VAL A 118 -2.37 -6.05 -8.37
C VAL A 118 -2.46 -7.09 -7.25
N THR A 119 -1.47 -7.16 -6.37
CA THR A 119 -1.45 -8.07 -5.23
C THR A 119 -2.12 -7.44 -4.00
N VAL A 120 -1.78 -6.18 -3.69
CA VAL A 120 -2.16 -5.52 -2.44
C VAL A 120 -3.55 -4.90 -2.50
N ALA A 121 -3.87 -4.16 -3.57
CA ALA A 121 -5.13 -3.42 -3.69
C ALA A 121 -6.40 -4.29 -3.59
N PRO A 122 -6.52 -5.45 -4.26
CA PRO A 122 -7.73 -6.27 -4.14
C PRO A 122 -7.89 -6.82 -2.73
N VAL A 123 -6.82 -7.24 -2.05
CA VAL A 123 -6.88 -7.72 -0.66
C VAL A 123 -7.34 -6.59 0.26
N ALA A 124 -6.80 -5.38 0.09
CA ALA A 124 -7.23 -4.21 0.83
C ALA A 124 -8.71 -3.89 0.58
N GLU A 125 -9.18 -3.92 -0.67
CA GLU A 125 -10.59 -3.68 -1.01
C GLU A 125 -11.53 -4.73 -0.44
N ARG A 126 -11.18 -6.01 -0.50
CA ARG A 126 -11.98 -7.07 0.13
C ARG A 126 -12.10 -6.87 1.63
N HIS A 127 -11.03 -6.41 2.25
CA HIS A 127 -10.94 -6.32 3.69
C HIS A 127 -11.55 -5.03 4.24
N PHE A 128 -11.21 -3.86 3.67
CA PHE A 128 -11.65 -2.56 4.16
C PHE A 128 -12.86 -2.00 3.40
N GLY A 129 -13.17 -2.54 2.22
CA GLY A 129 -14.14 -1.99 1.28
C GLY A 129 -13.50 -0.99 0.29
N PRO A 130 -14.16 -0.72 -0.85
CA PRO A 130 -13.58 0.04 -1.95
C PRO A 130 -13.22 1.48 -1.60
N VAL A 131 -14.13 2.20 -0.94
CA VAL A 131 -13.93 3.62 -0.58
C VAL A 131 -12.74 3.77 0.36
N ARG A 132 -12.63 2.89 1.37
CA ARG A 132 -11.53 2.95 2.35
C ARG A 132 -10.19 2.63 1.70
N THR A 133 -10.14 1.66 0.78
CA THR A 133 -8.93 1.36 0.01
C THR A 133 -8.46 2.56 -0.80
N LEU A 134 -9.36 3.23 -1.53
CA LEU A 134 -9.02 4.45 -2.26
C LEU A 134 -8.54 5.56 -1.34
N MET A 135 -9.20 5.76 -0.19
CA MET A 135 -8.79 6.76 0.80
C MET A 135 -7.40 6.46 1.40
N ILE A 136 -7.13 5.21 1.79
CA ILE A 136 -5.81 4.82 2.32
C ILE A 136 -4.74 5.05 1.27
N PHE A 137 -4.98 4.59 0.04
CA PHE A 137 -4.05 4.78 -1.07
C PHE A 137 -3.77 6.26 -1.32
N ALA A 138 -4.82 7.07 -1.49
CA ALA A 138 -4.69 8.50 -1.80
C ALA A 138 -4.05 9.29 -0.65
N LEU A 139 -4.51 9.11 0.59
CA LEU A 139 -4.00 9.86 1.74
C LEU A 139 -2.55 9.49 2.06
N SER A 140 -2.20 8.20 2.05
CA SER A 140 -0.81 7.77 2.24
C SER A 140 0.10 8.26 1.13
N GLY A 141 -0.36 8.15 -0.12
CA GLY A 141 0.38 8.60 -1.28
C GLY A 141 0.64 10.10 -1.27
N VAL A 142 -0.43 10.90 -1.22
CA VAL A 142 -0.34 12.38 -1.26
C VAL A 142 0.49 12.90 -0.08
N THR A 143 0.32 12.35 1.12
CA THR A 143 1.12 12.77 2.30
C THR A 143 2.61 12.48 2.09
N ALA A 144 2.96 11.28 1.61
CA ALA A 144 4.35 10.92 1.34
C ALA A 144 4.97 11.78 0.22
N GLN A 145 4.20 12.09 -0.82
CA GLN A 145 4.60 12.94 -1.92
C GLN A 145 4.80 14.40 -1.46
N ALA A 146 3.90 14.92 -0.63
CA ALA A 146 4.02 16.26 -0.05
C ALA A 146 5.26 16.42 0.84
N VAL A 147 5.55 15.44 1.71
CA VAL A 147 6.78 15.42 2.52
C VAL A 147 8.03 15.32 1.63
N SER A 148 7.93 14.59 0.51
CA SER A 148 9.04 14.52 -0.46
C SER A 148 9.33 15.88 -1.08
N MET A 149 8.29 16.63 -1.44
CA MET A 149 8.40 18.00 -1.98
C MET A 149 8.94 19.00 -0.96
N SER A 150 8.75 18.77 0.35
CA SER A 150 9.28 19.65 1.40
C SER A 150 10.77 19.44 1.71
N GLY A 151 11.48 18.64 0.91
CA GLY A 151 12.94 18.56 0.96
C GLY A 151 13.55 17.17 1.11
N TRP A 152 12.75 16.10 1.27
CA TRP A 152 13.30 14.74 1.35
C TRP A 152 13.71 14.19 -0.02
N SER A 153 12.85 14.37 -1.02
CA SER A 153 13.07 13.87 -2.39
C SER A 153 12.23 14.70 -3.37
N PRO A 154 12.65 15.94 -3.66
CA PRO A 154 11.82 16.93 -4.34
C PRO A 154 11.56 16.62 -5.82
N THR A 155 12.27 15.66 -6.41
CA THR A 155 12.12 15.26 -7.81
C THR A 155 11.58 13.83 -7.90
N GLY A 156 10.74 13.57 -8.90
CA GLY A 156 10.29 12.22 -9.27
C GLY A 156 8.87 11.88 -8.84
N GLY A 157 8.47 10.62 -8.99
CA GLY A 157 7.11 10.15 -8.74
C GLY A 157 7.01 8.64 -8.69
N GLY A 158 5.88 8.18 -8.16
CA GLY A 158 5.58 6.76 -7.98
C GLY A 158 4.44 6.54 -7.01
N ASP A 159 3.58 5.58 -7.32
CA ASP A 159 2.53 5.07 -6.45
C ASP A 159 3.03 4.09 -5.38
N SER A 160 4.30 3.69 -5.40
CA SER A 160 4.89 2.77 -4.41
C SER A 160 4.65 3.22 -2.96
N VAL A 161 4.72 4.53 -2.69
CA VAL A 161 4.45 5.09 -1.36
C VAL A 161 2.98 4.93 -0.93
N ALA A 162 2.04 4.93 -1.88
CA ALA A 162 0.62 4.66 -1.64
C ALA A 162 0.36 3.15 -1.42
N ILE A 163 1.04 2.29 -2.17
CA ILE A 163 1.01 0.84 -1.97
C ILE A 163 1.58 0.47 -0.59
N CYS A 164 2.69 1.10 -0.19
CA CYS A 164 3.23 1.05 1.17
C CYS A 164 2.19 1.44 2.22
N GLY A 165 1.34 2.43 1.94
CA GLY A 165 0.21 2.79 2.78
C GLY A 165 -0.82 1.66 2.95
N LEU A 166 -1.20 1.00 1.86
CA LEU A 166 -2.09 -0.17 1.94
C LEU A 166 -1.47 -1.31 2.75
N VAL A 167 -0.18 -1.59 2.56
CA VAL A 167 0.56 -2.60 3.34
C VAL A 167 0.60 -2.23 4.83
N GLY A 168 0.91 -0.97 5.15
CA GLY A 168 0.91 -0.46 6.53
C GLY A 168 -0.46 -0.60 7.19
N ALA A 169 -1.53 -0.22 6.49
CA ALA A 169 -2.89 -0.35 7.00
C ALA A 169 -3.27 -1.80 7.32
N LEU A 170 -3.00 -2.72 6.39
CA LEU A 170 -3.27 -4.15 6.58
C LEU A 170 -2.43 -4.74 7.72
N ALA A 171 -1.14 -4.42 7.79
CA ALA A 171 -0.23 -4.91 8.83
C ALA A 171 -0.66 -4.43 10.22
N THR A 172 -0.99 -3.15 10.38
CA THR A 172 -1.42 -2.62 11.68
C THR A 172 -2.79 -3.14 12.07
N TRP A 173 -3.74 -3.26 11.13
CA TRP A 173 -5.01 -3.91 11.42
C TRP A 173 -4.80 -5.36 11.90
N TYR A 174 -3.95 -6.12 11.20
CA TYR A 174 -3.65 -7.52 11.56
C TYR A 174 -2.95 -7.63 12.92
N ALA A 175 -2.03 -6.72 13.24
CA ALA A 175 -1.39 -6.65 14.56
C ALA A 175 -2.42 -6.50 15.70
N LEU A 176 -3.53 -5.79 15.44
CA LEU A 176 -4.56 -5.52 16.44
C LEU A 176 -5.64 -6.60 16.49
N ARG A 177 -6.00 -7.20 15.35
CA ARG A 177 -7.20 -8.05 15.21
C ARG A 177 -6.93 -9.47 14.70
N GLY A 178 -5.71 -9.76 14.23
CA GLY A 178 -5.34 -11.05 13.67
C GLY A 178 -5.42 -12.21 14.68
N THR A 179 -5.63 -13.42 14.15
CA THR A 179 -5.79 -14.64 14.95
C THR A 179 -4.48 -15.43 15.10
N ASP A 180 -3.63 -15.45 14.08
CA ASP A 180 -2.30 -16.06 14.17
C ASP A 180 -1.38 -15.23 15.08
N LEU A 181 -1.00 -15.79 16.22
CA LEU A 181 -0.23 -15.08 17.25
C LEU A 181 1.17 -14.67 16.78
N LEU A 182 1.85 -15.51 16.00
CA LEU A 182 3.22 -15.24 15.55
C LEU A 182 3.21 -14.08 14.54
N LEU A 183 2.33 -14.15 13.55
CA LEU A 183 2.17 -13.11 12.55
C LEU A 183 1.67 -11.82 13.18
N ARG A 184 0.75 -11.90 14.14
CA ARG A 184 0.27 -10.74 14.89
C ARG A 184 1.36 -10.04 15.70
N ARG A 185 2.31 -10.79 16.27
CA ARG A 185 3.48 -10.24 16.98
C ARG A 185 4.55 -9.65 16.06
N THR A 186 4.65 -10.15 14.83
CA THR A 186 5.63 -9.67 13.84
C THR A 186 5.08 -8.56 12.93
N ALA A 187 3.76 -8.44 12.77
CA ALA A 187 3.12 -7.39 11.98
C ALA A 187 3.52 -5.94 12.37
N PRO A 188 3.74 -5.59 13.66
CA PRO A 188 4.28 -4.28 14.06
C PRO A 188 5.68 -3.95 13.52
N LEU A 189 6.43 -4.92 12.99
CA LEU A 189 7.70 -4.64 12.32
C LEU A 189 7.52 -3.79 11.06
N VAL A 190 6.33 -3.80 10.43
CA VAL A 190 6.00 -2.98 9.25
C VAL A 190 5.96 -1.48 9.60
N PRO A 191 5.15 -1.00 10.56
CA PRO A 191 5.20 0.40 10.98
C PRO A 191 6.55 0.79 11.60
N LEU A 192 7.25 -0.14 12.27
CA LEU A 192 8.61 0.12 12.78
C LEU A 192 9.59 0.38 11.63
N ALA A 193 9.57 -0.44 10.57
CA ALA A 193 10.35 -0.19 9.36
C ALA A 193 9.97 1.15 8.73
N GLY A 194 8.68 1.52 8.73
CA GLY A 194 8.21 2.83 8.30
C GLY A 194 8.84 3.99 9.10
N LEU A 195 8.91 3.86 10.43
CA LEU A 195 9.57 4.83 11.29
C LEU A 195 11.06 4.96 10.96
N VAL A 196 11.77 3.84 10.81
CA VAL A 196 13.20 3.85 10.44
C VAL A 196 13.40 4.52 9.08
N LEU A 197 12.56 4.22 8.08
CA LEU A 197 12.61 4.87 6.76
C LEU A 197 12.39 6.39 6.86
N CYS A 198 11.49 6.87 7.72
CA CYS A 198 11.32 8.30 7.98
C CYS A 198 12.58 8.93 8.58
N LEU A 199 13.23 8.26 9.54
CA LEU A 199 14.50 8.73 10.12
C LEU A 199 15.63 8.79 9.07
N LEU A 200 15.54 7.98 8.01
CA LEU A 200 16.43 8.01 6.86
C LEU A 200 15.97 8.97 5.75
N THR A 201 14.97 9.82 6.00
CA THR A 201 14.37 10.75 5.02
C THR A 201 13.83 10.04 3.77
N ASN A 202 13.37 8.79 3.91
CA ASN A 202 12.77 8.01 2.85
C ASN A 202 11.24 8.07 2.92
N ASN A 203 10.62 8.59 1.87
CA ASN A 203 9.18 8.81 1.77
C ASN A 203 8.31 7.54 1.83
N HIS A 204 8.86 6.35 1.57
CA HIS A 204 8.15 5.09 1.78
C HIS A 204 7.75 4.92 3.25
N GLY A 205 8.57 5.47 4.17
CA GLY A 205 8.24 5.52 5.59
C GLY A 205 6.97 6.31 5.89
N VAL A 206 6.79 7.47 5.24
CA VAL A 206 5.60 8.31 5.42
C VAL A 206 4.34 7.58 4.95
N GLY A 207 4.42 6.93 3.78
CA GLY A 207 3.33 6.13 3.24
C GLY A 207 2.93 5.01 4.20
N LEU A 208 3.91 4.22 4.66
CA LEU A 208 3.73 3.15 5.65
C LEU A 208 3.08 3.65 6.94
N LEU A 209 3.60 4.72 7.54
CA LEU A 209 3.11 5.25 8.80
C LEU A 209 1.69 5.81 8.65
N MET A 210 1.42 6.59 7.60
CA MET A 210 0.08 7.12 7.35
C MET A 210 -0.93 5.99 7.15
N GLY A 211 -0.55 4.96 6.38
CA GLY A 211 -1.37 3.76 6.21
C GLY A 211 -1.62 3.03 7.52
N SER A 212 -0.57 2.85 8.33
CA SER A 212 -0.63 2.21 9.64
C SER A 212 -1.58 2.94 10.59
N LEU A 213 -1.54 4.27 10.61
CA LEU A 213 -2.46 5.10 11.40
C LEU A 213 -3.92 4.89 10.96
N LEU A 214 -4.19 4.91 9.66
CA LEU A 214 -5.53 4.65 9.12
C LEU A 214 -6.01 3.22 9.45
N GLY A 215 -5.13 2.22 9.29
CA GLY A 215 -5.43 0.82 9.63
C GLY A 215 -5.73 0.61 11.11
N ALA A 216 -4.97 1.28 12.00
CA ALA A 216 -5.26 1.30 13.43
C ALA A 216 -6.64 1.90 13.72
N GLY A 217 -6.97 3.04 13.09
CA GLY A 217 -8.27 3.68 13.23
C GLY A 217 -9.44 2.75 12.82
N LEU A 218 -9.25 1.95 11.77
CA LEU A 218 -10.24 0.97 11.31
C LEU A 218 -10.31 -0.29 12.20
N ALA A 219 -9.27 -0.58 12.96
CA ALA A 219 -9.23 -1.71 13.89
C ALA A 219 -9.83 -1.39 15.27
N LEU A 220 -9.95 -0.12 15.64
CA LEU A 220 -10.51 0.31 16.92
C LEU A 220 -12.05 0.29 16.88
N PRO A 221 -12.73 -0.24 17.91
CA PRO A 221 -14.19 -0.18 17.99
C PRO A 221 -14.68 1.27 17.96
N ALA A 222 -15.76 1.55 17.22
CA ALA A 222 -16.48 2.80 17.39
C ALA A 222 -16.91 2.94 18.85
N ARG A 223 -16.64 4.10 19.48
CA ARG A 223 -17.14 4.38 20.83
C ARG A 223 -18.67 4.28 20.77
N ARG A 224 -19.27 3.42 21.61
CA ARG A 224 -20.73 3.38 21.73
C ARG A 224 -21.20 4.77 22.19
N PRO A 225 -22.23 5.38 21.57
CA PRO A 225 -22.86 6.57 22.15
C PRO A 225 -23.24 6.26 23.59
N LEU A 226 -22.92 7.16 24.52
CA LEU A 226 -23.50 7.10 25.85
C LEU A 226 -25.02 7.15 25.66
N ALA A 227 -25.73 6.08 26.05
CA ALA A 227 -27.18 6.09 26.08
C ALA A 227 -27.59 7.25 27.00
N ALA A 228 -28.28 8.23 26.44
CA ALA A 228 -28.92 9.33 27.18
C ALA A 228 -30.25 8.85 27.75
#